data_AF-A0A3L6TA31-F1
#
_entry.id   AF-A0A3L6TA31-F1
#
_cell.length_a   1.000
_cell.length_b   1.000
_cell.length_c   1.000
_cell.angle_alpha   90.00
_cell.angle_beta   90.00
_cell.angle_gamma   90.00
#
_symmetry.space_group_name_H-M   'P 1'
#
loop_
_entity.id
_entity.type
_entity.pdbx_description
1 polymer ?
#
loop_
_entity_poly.entity_id
_entity_poly.type
_entity_poly.pdbx_seq_one_letter_code
_entity_poly.pdbx_strand_id
1 'polypeptide(L)'
;MPGASSRRRSAPPVPSPALLWNKTMEVGLCLLWKKTQLNVSRTDFEWVNSAVILANHHGYRLPPKEIQEIVDVPPNPSYYISPRRDRIMFLKRRAMTPLSELAKPDKILAGIRIDPSSNTRSRMSFYTEINIHLLMDDGTLGPEKVVNGYNDNAKINFVGW
;
A
#
# COMPACT_ATOMS: atom_id res chain seq x y z
N MET A 1 -67.75 -59.69 -2.04
CA MET A 1 -68.88 -59.49 -1.09
C MET A 1 -68.53 -60.25 0.19
N PRO A 2 -68.82 -59.79 1.41
CA PRO A 2 -69.47 -58.55 1.89
C PRO A 2 -68.49 -57.77 2.83
N GLY A 3 -68.78 -56.75 3.61
CA GLY A 3 -70.00 -56.12 4.11
C GLY A 3 -69.59 -55.15 5.23
N ALA A 4 -70.36 -54.06 5.37
CA ALA A 4 -70.04 -52.88 6.16
C ALA A 4 -70.25 -53.03 7.69
N SER A 5 -70.02 -51.90 8.39
CA SER A 5 -70.31 -51.57 9.80
C SER A 5 -69.10 -51.74 10.74
N SER A 6 -68.85 -50.92 11.76
CA SER A 6 -69.56 -49.76 12.33
C SER A 6 -68.60 -48.97 13.23
N ARG A 7 -69.03 -47.74 13.57
CA ARG A 7 -68.36 -46.68 14.32
C ARG A 7 -67.73 -47.08 15.67
N ARG A 8 -66.60 -46.46 15.99
CA ARG A 8 -66.48 -45.58 17.18
C ARG A 8 -65.75 -44.30 16.79
N ARG A 9 -66.38 -43.15 17.02
CA ARG A 9 -65.72 -41.84 16.97
C ARG A 9 -64.79 -41.76 18.18
N SER A 10 -63.48 -41.83 17.99
CA SER A 10 -62.54 -41.30 18.97
C SER A 10 -62.61 -39.78 18.91
N ALA A 11 -62.73 -39.14 20.07
CA ALA A 11 -62.70 -37.69 20.18
C ALA A 11 -61.37 -37.14 19.61
N PRO A 12 -61.36 -35.96 18.97
CA PRO A 12 -60.10 -35.34 18.56
C PRO A 12 -59.23 -35.06 19.81
N PRO A 13 -57.91 -35.23 19.71
CA PRO A 13 -57.01 -34.92 20.83
C PRO A 13 -57.19 -33.46 21.25
N VAL A 14 -57.33 -33.23 22.55
CA VAL A 14 -57.30 -31.90 23.15
C VAL A 14 -55.94 -31.28 22.83
N PRO A 15 -55.87 -30.11 22.17
CA PRO A 15 -54.58 -29.49 21.90
C PRO A 15 -53.91 -29.08 23.22
N SER A 16 -52.63 -29.47 23.37
CA SER A 16 -51.79 -28.99 24.47
C SER A 16 -51.80 -27.46 24.54
N PRO A 17 -51.75 -26.85 25.74
CA PRO A 17 -51.82 -25.39 25.93
C PRO A 17 -50.64 -24.61 25.31
N ALA A 18 -49.66 -25.30 24.72
CA ALA A 18 -48.52 -24.71 24.03
C ALA A 18 -48.83 -24.19 22.60
N LEU A 19 -50.03 -24.42 22.06
CA LEU A 19 -50.41 -23.96 20.70
C LEU A 19 -51.41 -22.80 20.66
N LEU A 20 -51.68 -22.16 21.81
CA LEU A 20 -52.53 -20.97 21.93
C LEU A 20 -51.76 -19.65 22.12
N TRP A 21 -50.43 -19.66 21.94
CA TRP A 21 -49.60 -18.45 22.15
C TRP A 21 -49.06 -17.77 20.88
N ASN A 22 -49.22 -18.35 19.69
CA ASN A 22 -48.59 -17.81 18.47
C ASN A 22 -49.59 -17.30 17.42
N LYS A 23 -50.54 -16.45 17.83
CA LYS A 23 -51.28 -15.64 16.84
C LYS A 23 -51.65 -14.21 17.25
N THR A 24 -51.17 -13.73 18.39
CA THR A 24 -51.49 -12.37 18.88
C THR A 24 -50.26 -11.52 19.22
N MET A 25 -49.03 -12.01 19.01
CA MET A 25 -47.81 -11.23 19.25
C MET A 25 -47.07 -10.75 17.99
N GLU A 26 -47.45 -11.19 16.79
CA GLU A 26 -46.82 -10.68 15.56
C GLU A 26 -47.30 -9.28 15.15
N VAL A 27 -48.53 -8.90 15.50
CA VAL A 27 -49.06 -7.58 15.11
C VAL A 27 -48.58 -6.46 16.05
N GLY A 28 -48.36 -6.78 17.33
CA GLY A 28 -47.89 -5.82 18.34
C GLY A 28 -46.41 -5.43 18.18
N LEU A 29 -45.54 -6.39 17.84
CA LEU A 29 -44.11 -6.13 17.62
C LEU A 29 -43.84 -5.44 16.29
N CYS A 30 -44.63 -5.69 15.24
CA CYS A 30 -44.52 -4.95 13.97
C CYS A 30 -44.95 -3.48 14.10
N LEU A 31 -45.95 -3.17 14.93
CA LEU A 31 -46.39 -1.78 15.14
C LEU A 31 -45.47 -1.01 16.10
N LEU A 32 -44.81 -1.68 17.05
CA LEU A 32 -43.82 -1.07 17.94
C LEU A 32 -42.46 -0.84 17.24
N TRP A 33 -42.11 -1.67 16.24
CA TRP A 33 -40.89 -1.47 15.46
C TRP A 33 -41.07 -0.44 14.32
N LYS A 34 -42.27 -0.24 13.78
CA LYS A 34 -42.55 0.82 12.79
C LYS A 34 -42.59 2.25 13.34
N LYS A 35 -42.80 2.43 14.65
CA LYS A 35 -42.80 3.78 15.28
C LYS A 35 -41.40 4.26 15.71
N THR A 36 -40.38 3.40 15.63
CA THR A 36 -38.99 3.74 15.99
C THR A 36 -38.08 3.83 14.75
N GLN A 37 -38.67 4.22 13.61
CA GLN A 37 -38.00 4.48 12.33
C GLN A 37 -38.57 5.74 11.66
N LEU A 38 -38.96 6.74 12.45
CA LEU A 38 -39.45 8.03 11.95
C LEU A 38 -38.64 9.15 12.58
N ASN A 39 -37.40 9.32 12.10
CA ASN A 39 -36.69 10.60 11.95
C ASN A 39 -35.26 10.37 11.45
N VAL A 40 -35.11 9.62 10.35
CA VAL A 40 -33.88 9.70 9.55
C VAL A 40 -34.30 10.33 8.24
N SER A 41 -34.16 11.65 8.19
CA SER A 41 -34.41 12.47 7.02
C SER A 41 -33.39 12.15 5.92
N ARG A 42 -33.74 12.38 4.66
CA ARG A 42 -32.87 12.13 3.49
C ARG A 42 -31.52 12.88 3.61
N THR A 43 -31.50 13.98 4.37
CA THR A 43 -30.29 14.74 4.73
C THR A 43 -29.36 13.99 5.69
N ASP A 44 -29.87 13.10 6.54
CA ASP A 44 -29.03 12.32 7.47
C ASP A 44 -28.17 11.28 6.73
N PHE A 45 -28.66 10.76 5.60
CA PHE A 45 -27.89 9.85 4.73
C PHE A 45 -26.80 10.58 3.93
N GLU A 46 -27.00 11.86 3.61
CA GLU A 46 -25.98 12.70 2.97
C GLU A 46 -24.89 13.09 3.97
N TRP A 47 -25.24 13.45 5.21
CA TRP A 47 -24.26 13.75 6.27
C TRP A 47 -23.43 12.55 6.69
N VAL A 48 -24.03 11.36 6.81
CA VAL A 48 -23.27 10.13 7.13
C VAL A 48 -22.32 9.76 5.99
N ASN A 49 -22.74 9.89 4.73
CA ASN A 49 -21.83 9.65 3.59
C ASN A 49 -20.75 10.74 3.48
N SER A 50 -21.07 12.02 3.70
CA SER A 50 -20.06 13.10 3.72
C SER A 50 -19.05 12.92 4.86
N ALA A 51 -19.49 12.52 6.05
CA ALA A 51 -18.61 12.26 7.19
C ALA A 51 -17.68 11.05 6.96
N VAL A 52 -18.17 9.98 6.30
CA VAL A 52 -17.34 8.83 5.91
C VAL A 52 -16.31 9.19 4.83
N ILE A 53 -16.68 10.05 3.87
CA ILE A 53 -15.76 10.55 2.83
C ILE A 53 -14.71 11.52 3.44
N LEU A 54 -15.07 12.31 4.45
CA LEU A 54 -14.14 13.20 5.17
C LEU A 54 -13.23 12.45 6.15
N ALA A 55 -13.72 11.40 6.82
CA ALA A 55 -12.94 10.59 7.77
C ALA A 55 -11.86 9.72 7.09
N ASN A 56 -12.01 9.43 5.79
CA ASN A 56 -11.02 8.72 4.98
C ASN A 56 -10.15 9.64 4.10
N HIS A 57 -10.26 10.96 4.25
CA HIS A 57 -9.39 11.92 3.55
C HIS A 57 -8.09 12.20 4.32
N HIS A 58 -7.47 11.16 4.87
CA HIS A 58 -6.08 11.27 5.29
C HIS A 58 -5.23 11.10 4.03
N GLY A 59 -4.96 12.21 3.33
CA GLY A 59 -4.00 12.25 2.22
C GLY A 59 -2.61 11.74 2.62
N TYR A 60 -1.65 11.74 1.70
CA TYR A 60 -0.28 11.31 2.01
C TYR A 60 0.26 12.04 3.24
N ARG A 61 0.54 11.27 4.30
CA ARG A 61 1.12 11.79 5.54
C ARG A 61 2.60 11.47 5.58
N LEU A 62 3.37 12.41 6.09
CA LEU A 62 4.75 12.15 6.44
C LEU A 62 4.78 11.22 7.67
N PRO A 63 5.70 10.24 7.71
CA PRO A 63 5.84 9.39 8.89
C PRO A 63 6.37 10.20 10.09
N PRO A 64 6.29 9.67 11.32
CA PRO A 64 6.95 10.28 12.48
C PRO A 64 8.44 10.55 12.21
N LYS A 65 9.00 11.58 12.85
CA LYS A 65 10.34 12.11 12.53
C LYS A 65 11.43 11.05 12.72
N GLU A 66 11.30 10.20 13.73
CA GLU A 66 12.24 9.13 14.06
C GLU A 66 12.38 8.13 12.90
N ILE A 67 11.27 7.85 12.20
CA ILE A 67 11.26 6.97 11.04
C ILE A 67 11.82 7.67 9.80
N GLN A 68 11.51 8.97 9.62
CA GLN A 68 12.10 9.76 8.52
C GLN A 68 13.62 9.76 8.61
N GLU A 69 14.16 10.05 9.80
CA GLU A 69 15.60 10.12 10.02
C GLU A 69 16.32 8.81 9.69
N ILE A 70 15.71 7.65 10.00
CA ILE A 70 16.28 6.33 9.67
C ILE A 70 16.23 6.06 8.16
N VAL A 71 15.13 6.42 7.50
CA VAL A 71 14.91 6.10 6.08
C VAL A 71 15.71 7.03 5.16
N ASP A 72 15.91 8.28 5.57
CA ASP A 72 16.63 9.29 4.80
C ASP A 72 18.17 9.21 4.97
N VAL A 73 18.68 8.32 5.83
CA VAL A 73 20.13 8.13 6.01
C VAL A 73 20.78 7.78 4.68
N PRO A 74 21.86 8.48 4.27
CA PRO A 74 22.63 8.12 3.08
C PRO A 74 23.17 6.69 3.22
N PRO A 75 22.94 5.81 2.23
CA PRO A 75 23.47 4.46 2.28
C PRO A 75 24.99 4.49 2.17
N ASN A 76 25.63 3.47 2.74
CA ASN A 76 27.06 3.27 2.56
C ASN A 76 27.40 3.21 1.06
N PRO A 77 28.48 3.88 0.62
CA PRO A 77 28.88 3.86 -0.78
C PRO A 77 29.32 2.46 -1.19
N SER A 78 29.04 2.11 -2.45
CA SER A 78 29.64 0.93 -3.07
C SER A 78 31.10 1.23 -3.38
N TYR A 79 31.97 0.20 -3.40
CA TYR A 79 33.37 0.39 -3.77
C TYR A 79 33.85 -0.66 -4.77
N TYR A 80 34.82 -0.26 -5.59
CA TYR A 80 35.48 -1.10 -6.59
C TYR A 80 36.99 -0.93 -6.47
N ILE A 81 37.75 -2.03 -6.53
CA ILE A 81 39.22 -2.02 -6.46
C ILE A 81 39.77 -2.23 -7.86
N SER A 82 40.81 -1.48 -8.24
CA SER A 82 41.40 -1.58 -9.58
C SER A 82 41.99 -2.96 -9.83
N PRO A 83 42.00 -3.45 -11.09
CA PRO A 83 42.66 -4.71 -11.41
C PRO A 83 44.14 -4.75 -10.98
N ARG A 84 44.80 -3.57 -10.99
CA ARG A 84 46.19 -3.38 -10.55
C ARG A 84 46.34 -3.23 -9.03
N ARG A 85 45.23 -3.14 -8.29
CA ARG A 85 45.17 -2.93 -6.83
C ARG A 85 45.88 -1.67 -6.31
N ASP A 86 46.10 -0.69 -7.17
CA ASP A 86 46.71 0.60 -6.85
C ASP A 86 45.67 1.68 -6.49
N ARG A 87 44.38 1.40 -6.71
CA ARG A 87 43.30 2.38 -6.57
C ARG A 87 42.01 1.73 -6.07
N ILE A 88 41.21 2.53 -5.38
CA ILE A 88 39.85 2.20 -4.98
C ILE A 88 38.90 3.33 -5.41
N MET A 89 37.73 2.96 -5.91
CA MET A 89 36.69 3.87 -6.36
C MET A 89 35.48 3.71 -5.45
N PHE A 90 35.01 4.80 -4.84
CA PHE A 90 33.77 4.88 -4.09
C PHE A 90 32.67 5.49 -4.96
N LEU A 91 31.52 4.81 -4.98
CA LEU A 91 30.34 5.22 -5.69
C LEU A 91 29.25 5.57 -4.69
N LYS A 92 28.93 6.85 -4.57
CA LYS A 92 27.83 7.30 -3.71
C LYS A 92 26.51 7.19 -4.44
N ARG A 93 25.47 6.81 -3.71
CA ARG A 93 24.09 6.77 -4.21
C ARG A 93 23.17 7.40 -3.19
N ARG A 94 22.05 7.92 -3.68
CA ARG A 94 20.94 8.41 -2.86
C ARG A 94 20.20 7.25 -2.19
N ALA A 95 19.68 7.49 -0.98
CA ALA A 95 18.88 6.51 -0.23
C ALA A 95 17.57 6.20 -0.96
N MET A 96 16.84 7.25 -1.33
CA MET A 96 15.56 7.16 -2.02
C MET A 96 15.48 8.10 -3.21
N THR A 97 14.85 7.64 -4.28
CA THR A 97 14.46 8.45 -5.44
C THR A 97 13.36 9.42 -5.03
N PRO A 98 13.40 10.71 -5.44
CA PRO A 98 12.42 11.68 -4.97
C PRO A 98 11.07 11.37 -5.60
N LEU A 99 9.99 11.71 -4.90
CA LEU A 99 8.63 11.45 -5.39
C LEU A 99 8.38 12.10 -6.76
N SER A 100 8.96 13.28 -7.00
CA SER A 100 8.88 13.98 -8.29
C SER A 100 9.43 13.15 -9.46
N GLU A 101 10.44 12.31 -9.24
CA GLU A 101 11.00 11.44 -10.26
C GLU A 101 10.18 10.14 -10.40
N LEU A 102 9.65 9.61 -9.30
CA LEU A 102 8.77 8.44 -9.32
C LEU A 102 7.40 8.72 -9.97
N ALA A 103 6.95 9.96 -9.90
CA ALA A 103 5.71 10.44 -10.51
C ALA A 103 5.85 10.83 -11.98
N LYS A 104 7.07 10.80 -12.55
CA LYS A 104 7.27 11.07 -13.97
C LYS A 104 6.53 10.03 -14.82
N PRO A 105 5.91 10.45 -15.94
CA PRO A 105 5.27 9.51 -16.86
C PRO A 105 6.32 8.68 -17.61
N ASP A 106 6.21 7.37 -17.50
CA ASP A 106 7.06 6.43 -18.24
C ASP A 106 6.60 6.27 -19.70
N LYS A 107 7.54 6.00 -20.60
CA LYS A 107 7.24 5.52 -21.95
C LYS A 107 7.39 4.00 -21.99
N ILE A 108 6.49 3.33 -22.72
CA ILE A 108 6.53 1.87 -22.86
C ILE A 108 7.00 1.54 -24.27
N LEU A 109 8.07 0.76 -24.39
CA LEU A 109 8.57 0.21 -25.65
C LEU A 109 8.76 -1.30 -25.48
N ALA A 110 8.10 -2.11 -26.32
CA ALA A 110 8.17 -3.57 -26.26
C ALA A 110 7.93 -4.17 -24.85
N GLY A 111 7.00 -3.58 -24.09
CA GLY A 111 6.69 -4.00 -22.71
C GLY A 111 7.68 -3.52 -21.64
N ILE A 112 8.70 -2.75 -22.01
CA ILE A 112 9.69 -2.18 -21.08
C ILE A 112 9.33 -0.71 -20.81
N ARG A 113 9.32 -0.32 -19.54
CA ARG A 113 9.19 1.08 -19.10
C ARG A 113 10.54 1.77 -19.22
N ILE A 114 10.59 2.87 -19.96
CA ILE A 114 11.80 3.63 -20.29
C ILE A 114 11.59 5.10 -19.90
N ASP A 115 12.60 5.69 -19.28
CA ASP A 115 12.73 7.14 -19.10
C ASP A 115 13.43 7.71 -20.35
N PRO A 116 12.71 8.44 -21.23
CA PRO A 116 13.29 8.96 -22.48
C PRO A 116 14.33 10.05 -22.24
N SER A 117 14.32 10.72 -21.08
CA SER A 117 15.27 11.80 -20.77
C SER A 117 16.68 11.28 -20.49
N SER A 118 16.77 10.05 -19.96
CA SER A 118 18.03 9.44 -19.55
C SER A 118 18.38 8.16 -20.30
N ASN A 119 17.53 7.74 -21.25
CA ASN A 119 17.66 6.49 -22.00
C ASN A 119 17.89 5.27 -21.09
N THR A 120 17.19 5.23 -19.95
CA THR A 120 17.34 4.17 -18.95
C THR A 120 16.00 3.48 -18.73
N ARG A 121 16.04 2.27 -18.15
CA ARG A 121 14.82 1.64 -17.66
C ARG A 121 14.24 2.51 -16.54
N SER A 122 12.92 2.62 -16.51
CA SER A 122 12.24 3.33 -15.42
C SER A 122 12.64 2.78 -14.06
N ARG A 123 12.78 3.68 -13.08
CA ARG A 123 13.11 3.38 -11.67
C ARG A 123 14.45 2.66 -11.47
N MET A 124 15.36 2.79 -12.42
CA MET A 124 16.73 2.33 -12.24
C MET A 124 17.45 3.20 -11.19
N SER A 125 18.31 2.58 -10.37
CA SER A 125 19.10 3.29 -9.34
C SER A 125 20.40 3.82 -9.92
N PHE A 126 20.82 5.03 -9.54
CA PHE A 126 22.02 5.67 -10.08
C PHE A 126 22.99 6.11 -8.98
N TYR A 127 24.26 6.19 -9.35
CA TYR A 127 25.30 6.84 -8.58
C TYR A 127 25.31 8.34 -8.85
N THR A 128 25.51 9.13 -7.81
CA THR A 128 25.53 10.60 -7.86
C THR A 128 26.94 11.15 -7.83
N GLU A 129 27.88 10.44 -7.20
CA GLU A 129 29.28 10.86 -7.10
C GLU A 129 30.20 9.66 -7.29
N ILE A 130 31.36 9.92 -7.91
CA ILE A 130 32.45 8.97 -8.10
C ILE A 130 33.72 9.58 -7.52
N ASN A 131 34.26 8.93 -6.50
CA ASN A 131 35.47 9.38 -5.80
C ASN A 131 36.52 8.29 -5.90
N ILE A 132 37.73 8.64 -6.34
CA ILE A 132 38.82 7.68 -6.54
C ILE A 132 39.96 8.02 -5.59
N HIS A 133 40.43 7.03 -4.86
CA HIS A 133 41.60 7.14 -3.99
C HIS A 133 42.72 6.23 -4.49
N LEU A 134 43.95 6.62 -4.22
CA LEU A 134 45.08 5.70 -4.28
C LEU A 134 44.95 4.71 -3.12
N LEU A 135 45.20 3.44 -3.41
CA LEU A 135 45.25 2.38 -2.40
C LEU A 135 46.72 2.07 -2.14
N MET A 136 47.17 2.34 -0.92
CA MET A 136 48.56 2.11 -0.50
C MET A 136 48.74 0.68 0.00
N ASP A 137 49.99 0.19 -0.02
CA ASP A 137 50.32 -1.19 0.38
C ASP A 137 50.02 -1.47 1.87
N ASP A 138 49.98 -0.44 2.71
CA ASP A 138 49.61 -0.50 4.13
C ASP A 138 48.09 -0.56 4.36
N GLY A 139 47.29 -0.55 3.29
CA GLY A 139 45.83 -0.55 3.33
C GLY A 139 45.21 0.82 3.59
N THR A 140 46.02 1.89 3.66
CA THR A 140 45.51 3.26 3.81
C THR A 140 45.08 3.86 2.48
N LEU A 141 44.20 4.86 2.57
CA LEU A 141 43.68 5.58 1.42
C LEU A 141 44.47 6.88 1.24
N GLY A 142 44.96 7.07 0.02
CA GLY A 142 45.53 8.34 -0.40
C GLY A 142 44.49 9.46 -0.56
N PRO A 143 44.92 10.66 -0.98
CA PRO A 143 44.03 11.79 -1.17
C PRO A 143 42.90 11.47 -2.15
N GLU A 144 41.71 11.98 -1.82
CA GLU A 144 40.51 11.82 -2.64
C GLU A 144 40.63 12.59 -3.95
N LYS A 145 40.34 11.91 -5.06
CA LYS A 145 40.13 12.54 -6.36
C LYS A 145 38.67 12.40 -6.76
N VAL A 146 37.93 13.49 -6.64
CA VAL A 146 36.55 13.58 -7.15
C VAL A 146 36.59 13.61 -8.67
N VAL A 147 35.82 12.72 -9.30
CA VAL A 147 35.63 12.74 -10.75
C VAL A 147 34.66 13.87 -11.08
N ASN A 148 35.07 14.74 -11.99
CA ASN A 148 34.29 15.90 -12.45
C ASN A 148 34.11 15.82 -13.98
N GLY A 149 33.22 16.66 -14.53
CA GLY A 149 33.02 16.80 -15.99
C GLY A 149 31.77 16.12 -16.53
N TYR A 150 30.96 15.48 -15.68
CA TYR A 150 29.59 15.11 -16.01
C TYR A 150 28.63 16.28 -15.69
N ASN A 151 27.46 16.28 -16.33
CA ASN A 151 26.39 17.24 -16.03
C ASN A 151 25.89 17.03 -14.59
N ASP A 152 25.53 18.09 -13.87
CA ASP A 152 25.00 18.06 -12.50
C ASP A 152 23.84 17.06 -12.30
N ASN A 153 23.06 16.79 -13.36
CA ASN A 153 21.95 15.84 -13.34
C ASN A 153 22.27 14.48 -13.99
N ALA A 154 23.55 14.15 -14.14
CA ALA A 154 23.97 12.90 -14.76
C ALA A 154 23.53 11.69 -13.92
N LYS A 155 22.88 10.74 -14.60
CA LYS A 155 22.42 9.48 -14.02
C LYS A 155 23.42 8.37 -14.36
N ILE A 156 24.37 8.13 -13.47
CA ILE A 156 25.47 7.19 -13.70
C ILE A 156 25.08 5.79 -13.23
N ASN A 157 25.21 4.77 -14.09
CA ASN A 157 24.78 3.40 -13.74
C ASN A 157 25.89 2.34 -13.76
N PHE A 158 26.39 1.96 -14.92
CA PHE A 158 27.34 0.85 -15.04
C PHE A 158 28.77 1.38 -14.96
N VAL A 159 29.34 1.43 -13.76
CA VAL A 159 30.71 1.93 -13.53
C VAL A 159 31.67 0.75 -13.36
N GLY A 160 32.82 0.84 -14.03
CA GLY A 160 33.92 -0.11 -13.95
C GLY A 160 35.27 0.59 -14.12
N TRP A 161 36.36 -0.19 -14.08
CA TRP A 161 37.73 0.29 -14.32
C TRP A 161 38.06 0.39 -15.80
#